data_AF-A0A512UKK4-F1
#
_entry.id   AF-A0A512UKK4-F1
#
_cell.length_a   1.000
_cell.length_b   1.000
_cell.length_c   1.000
_cell.angle_alpha   90.00
_cell.angle_beta   90.00
_cell.angle_gamma   90.00
#
_symmetry.space_group_name_H-M   'P 1'
#
loop_
_entity.id
_entity.type
_entity.pdbx_description
1 polymer ?
#
loop_
_entity_poly.entity_id
_entity_poly.type
_entity_poly.pdbx_seq_one_letter_code
_entity_poly.pdbx_strand_id
1 'polypeptide(L)'
;MPRGESSEEMGKFWKALYKEEWSKGNDFTAIHLFNFGSYVPIFDSKNENNIIKCHLCLQEVNSNAIQNHLYNMCGSTKYWWHEIKITEPMHLRETLAPSNTSFENLRNLDWFVKTVKKNYSLRRRESPKGGTLLPLRKKEMKKALGETNPMGRRQN
;
A
#
# COMPACT_ATOMS: atom_id res chain seq x y z
N MET A 1 -0.05 15.28 15.57
CA MET A 1 -1.42 15.15 15.04
C MET A 1 -1.42 15.66 13.62
N PRO A 2 -1.84 14.86 12.63
CA PRO A 2 -1.88 15.30 11.25
C PRO A 2 -2.99 16.35 11.08
N ARG A 3 -2.68 17.47 10.42
CA ARG A 3 -3.61 18.56 10.13
C ARG A 3 -3.96 18.48 8.64
N GLY A 4 -5.17 18.06 8.30
CA GLY A 4 -5.64 18.18 6.91
C GLY A 4 -6.89 17.39 6.53
N GLU A 5 -7.22 16.31 7.22
CA GLU A 5 -8.54 15.67 7.13
C GLU A 5 -9.39 16.14 8.31
N SER A 6 -10.68 16.38 8.08
CA SER A 6 -11.57 16.66 9.21
C SER A 6 -11.48 15.46 10.16
N SER A 7 -11.31 15.71 11.47
CA SER A 7 -11.30 14.65 12.48
C SER A 7 -12.54 13.74 12.38
N GLU A 8 -13.61 14.26 11.78
CA GLU A 8 -14.85 13.55 11.48
C GLU A 8 -14.72 12.47 10.40
N GLU A 9 -14.06 12.73 9.26
CA GLU A 9 -13.87 11.74 8.19
C GLU A 9 -13.01 10.56 8.68
N MET A 10 -11.93 10.87 9.38
CA MET A 10 -11.09 9.85 10.03
C MET A 10 -11.91 9.07 11.07
N GLY A 11 -12.75 9.74 11.85
CA GLY A 11 -13.66 9.09 12.78
C GLY A 11 -14.68 8.15 12.10
N LYS A 12 -15.23 8.54 10.95
CA LYS A 12 -16.13 7.70 10.15
C LYS A 12 -15.40 6.48 9.59
N PHE A 13 -14.19 6.66 9.08
CA PHE A 13 -13.34 5.57 8.60
C PHE A 13 -13.07 4.55 9.71
N TRP A 14 -12.58 4.98 10.87
CA TRP A 14 -12.29 4.06 11.97
C TRP A 14 -13.52 3.32 12.48
N LYS A 15 -14.68 3.99 12.57
CA LYS A 15 -15.95 3.33 12.92
C LYS A 15 -16.35 2.26 11.90
N ALA A 16 -16.22 2.55 10.61
CA ALA A 16 -16.53 1.59 9.55
C ALA A 16 -15.57 0.40 9.58
N LEU A 17 -14.25 0.66 9.67
CA LEU A 17 -13.23 -0.37 9.75
C LEU A 17 -13.45 -1.27 10.97
N TYR A 18 -13.65 -0.68 12.15
CA TYR A 18 -13.92 -1.42 13.38
C TYR A 18 -15.17 -2.29 13.27
N LYS A 19 -16.25 -1.77 12.67
CA LYS A 19 -17.48 -2.54 12.45
C LYS A 19 -17.22 -3.76 11.56
N GLU A 20 -16.45 -3.61 10.48
CA GLU A 20 -16.12 -4.74 9.62
C GLU A 20 -15.19 -5.76 10.30
N GLU A 21 -14.18 -5.31 11.05
CA GLU A 21 -13.24 -6.18 11.75
C GLU A 21 -13.90 -6.93 12.92
N TRP A 22 -14.55 -6.19 13.82
CA TRP A 22 -15.02 -6.74 15.10
C TRP A 22 -16.44 -7.30 15.04
N SER A 23 -17.33 -6.68 14.28
CA SER A 23 -18.73 -7.15 14.20
C SER A 23 -18.93 -8.20 13.12
N LYS A 24 -18.12 -8.21 12.07
CA LYS A 24 -18.26 -9.14 10.94
C LYS A 24 -17.10 -10.12 10.78
N GLY A 25 -16.02 -9.96 11.55
CA GLY A 25 -14.88 -10.88 11.54
C GLY A 25 -14.03 -10.80 10.26
N ASN A 26 -14.12 -9.70 9.52
CA ASN A 26 -13.30 -9.50 8.32
C ASN A 26 -11.88 -9.07 8.71
N ASP A 27 -10.85 -9.63 8.08
CA ASP A 27 -9.46 -9.22 8.31
C ASP A 27 -9.11 -7.99 7.45
N PHE A 28 -8.95 -6.84 8.11
CA PHE A 28 -8.44 -5.59 7.51
C PHE A 28 -7.18 -5.07 8.21
N THR A 29 -6.41 -5.99 8.80
CA THR A 29 -5.19 -5.68 9.56
C THR A 29 -4.19 -4.85 8.75
N ALA A 30 -4.08 -5.02 7.43
CA ALA A 30 -3.06 -4.31 6.66
C ALA A 30 -3.39 -2.82 6.51
N ILE A 31 -4.64 -2.45 6.20
CA ILE A 31 -5.03 -1.04 6.18
C ILE A 31 -5.05 -0.43 7.58
N HIS A 32 -5.42 -1.22 8.60
CA HIS A 32 -5.33 -0.81 10.00
C HIS A 32 -3.89 -0.42 10.35
N LEU A 33 -2.93 -1.34 10.20
CA LEU A 33 -1.52 -1.11 10.50
C LEU A 33 -0.89 -0.04 9.61
N PHE A 34 -1.37 0.11 8.36
CA PHE A 34 -0.92 1.17 7.48
C PHE A 34 -1.27 2.54 8.04
N ASN A 35 -2.50 2.73 8.51
CA ASN A 35 -2.96 4.00 9.07
C ASN A 35 -2.29 4.32 10.42
N PHE A 36 -1.78 3.31 11.13
CA PHE A 36 -0.89 3.49 12.27
C PHE A 36 0.59 3.71 11.88
N GLY A 37 0.95 3.62 10.60
CA GLY A 37 2.29 3.86 10.06
C GLY A 37 3.24 2.67 10.09
N SER A 38 2.88 1.56 10.75
CA SER A 38 3.77 0.40 10.93
C SER A 38 3.82 -0.54 9.71
N TYR A 39 2.87 -0.42 8.78
CA TYR A 39 2.82 -1.26 7.59
C TYR A 39 3.57 -0.70 6.37
N VAL A 40 4.20 0.48 6.49
CA VAL A 40 4.98 1.06 5.38
C VAL A 40 6.22 0.19 5.11
N PRO A 41 6.61 -0.08 3.85
CA PRO A 41 7.69 -1.03 3.53
C PRO A 41 9.09 -0.68 4.08
N ILE A 42 9.29 0.56 4.53
CA ILE A 42 10.55 1.09 5.08
C ILE A 42 10.47 1.43 6.57
N PHE A 43 9.37 1.11 7.25
CA PHE A 43 9.16 1.45 8.67
C PHE A 43 10.35 1.06 9.56
N ASP A 44 10.90 -0.14 9.37
CA ASP A 44 12.04 -0.65 10.18
C ASP A 44 13.43 -0.29 9.62
N SER A 45 13.55 0.51 8.55
CA SER A 45 14.87 0.80 7.97
C SER A 45 15.56 1.94 8.71
N LYS A 46 16.64 1.62 9.42
CA LYS A 46 17.65 2.61 9.86
C LYS A 46 18.50 2.99 8.66
N ASN A 47 18.05 3.95 7.86
CA ASN A 47 18.85 4.44 6.73
C ASN A 47 19.68 5.64 7.19
N GLU A 48 21.00 5.51 7.10
CA GLU A 48 21.96 6.61 7.34
C GLU A 48 22.04 7.57 6.14
N ASN A 49 21.55 7.15 4.97
CA ASN A 49 21.61 7.92 3.73
C ASN A 49 20.31 8.66 3.41
N ASN A 50 20.45 9.90 2.93
CA ASN A 50 19.32 10.76 2.53
C ASN A 50 18.61 10.30 1.25
N ILE A 51 19.26 9.50 0.41
CA ILE A 51 18.71 9.01 -0.87
C ILE A 51 18.61 7.49 -0.82
N ILE A 52 17.44 6.96 -1.21
CA ILE A 52 17.17 5.54 -1.30
C ILE A 52 16.56 5.19 -2.65
N LYS A 53 16.81 3.97 -3.12
CA LYS A 53 16.21 3.44 -4.33
C LYS A 53 14.86 2.78 -4.00
N CYS A 54 13.80 3.19 -4.70
CA CYS A 54 12.50 2.52 -4.61
C CYS A 54 12.63 1.10 -5.16
N HIS A 55 12.40 0.07 -4.34
CA HIS A 55 12.60 -1.31 -4.76
C HIS A 55 11.58 -1.79 -5.81
N LEU A 56 10.50 -1.05 -6.07
CA LEU A 56 9.50 -1.40 -7.08
C LEU A 56 9.81 -0.80 -8.46
N CYS A 57 10.01 0.52 -8.53
CA CYS A 57 10.25 1.22 -9.80
C CYS A 57 11.71 1.63 -10.05
N LEU A 58 12.60 1.38 -9.08
CA LEU A 58 14.05 1.66 -9.14
C LEU A 58 14.45 3.13 -9.25
N GLN A 59 13.52 4.07 -9.08
CA GLN A 59 13.84 5.48 -8.98
C GLN A 59 14.49 5.80 -7.64
N GLU A 60 15.44 6.74 -7.67
CA GLU A 60 16.04 7.31 -6.47
C GLU A 60 15.12 8.37 -5.87
N VAL A 61 14.93 8.32 -4.56
CA VAL A 61 13.98 9.14 -3.82
C VAL A 61 14.63 9.52 -2.51
N ASN A 62 14.36 10.74 -2.03
CA ASN A 62 14.71 11.08 -0.66
C ASN A 62 14.04 10.11 0.33
N SER A 63 14.77 9.63 1.33
CA SER A 63 14.26 8.69 2.35
C SER A 63 13.00 9.21 3.02
N ASN A 64 12.90 10.52 3.30
CA ASN A 64 11.73 11.15 3.90
C ASN A 64 10.53 11.24 2.94
N ALA A 65 10.76 11.09 1.63
CA ALA A 65 9.73 11.19 0.60
C ALA A 65 9.29 9.83 0.03
N ILE A 66 9.87 8.71 0.50
CA ILE A 66 9.62 7.40 -0.10
C ILE A 66 8.18 6.91 0.07
N GLN A 67 7.53 7.21 1.19
CA GLN A 67 6.13 6.85 1.40
C GLN A 67 5.25 7.59 0.38
N ASN A 68 5.41 8.91 0.28
CA ASN A 68 4.74 9.73 -0.74
C ASN A 68 5.04 9.21 -2.16
N HIS A 69 6.29 8.86 -2.46
CA HIS A 69 6.64 8.28 -3.74
C HIS A 69 5.91 6.96 -4.00
N LEU A 70 5.97 6.00 -3.07
CA LEU A 70 5.33 4.69 -3.22
C LEU A 70 3.84 4.80 -3.49
N TYR A 71 3.20 5.78 -2.87
CA TYR A 71 1.76 5.87 -2.81
C TYR A 71 1.17 7.04 -3.59
N ASN A 72 1.97 7.79 -4.36
CA ASN A 72 1.44 8.84 -5.26
C ASN A 72 2.19 8.92 -6.60
N MET A 73 3.40 8.36 -6.70
CA MET A 73 4.27 8.54 -7.87
C MET A 73 4.71 7.24 -8.53
N CYS A 74 4.94 6.18 -7.75
CA CYS A 74 5.51 4.91 -8.21
C CYS A 74 4.63 4.26 -9.29
N GLY A 75 5.22 4.00 -10.47
CA GLY A 75 4.49 3.40 -11.59
C GLY A 75 3.92 2.01 -11.27
N SER A 76 4.60 1.21 -10.45
CA SER A 76 4.14 -0.13 -10.08
C SER A 76 2.92 -0.12 -9.16
N THR A 77 2.88 0.80 -8.20
CA THR A 77 1.73 0.92 -7.30
C THR A 77 0.54 1.57 -7.99
N LYS A 78 0.76 2.56 -8.87
CA LYS A 78 -0.28 3.11 -9.75
C LYS A 78 -0.91 2.04 -10.64
N TYR A 79 -0.09 1.13 -11.18
CA TYR A 79 -0.61 -0.01 -11.92
C TYR A 79 -1.54 -0.86 -11.05
N TRP A 80 -1.11 -1.27 -9.86
CA TRP A 80 -1.97 -2.09 -8.98
C TRP A 80 -3.25 -1.38 -8.54
N TRP A 81 -3.20 -0.07 -8.29
CA TRP A 81 -4.38 0.73 -7.94
C TRP A 81 -5.44 0.75 -9.03
N HIS A 82 -5.01 0.87 -10.28
CA HIS A 82 -5.92 0.76 -11.42
C HIS A 82 -6.53 -0.64 -11.51
N GLU A 83 -5.74 -1.70 -11.28
CA GLU A 83 -6.22 -3.08 -11.39
C GLU A 83 -7.21 -3.50 -10.29
N ILE A 84 -7.10 -2.95 -9.08
CA ILE A 84 -8.05 -3.20 -7.98
C ILE A 84 -9.36 -2.39 -8.10
N LYS A 85 -9.52 -1.63 -9.19
CA LYS A 85 -10.75 -0.91 -9.56
C LYS A 85 -11.24 0.12 -8.52
N ILE A 86 -10.34 0.71 -7.76
CA ILE A 86 -10.68 1.88 -6.94
C ILE A 86 -10.71 3.09 -7.88
N THR A 87 -11.89 3.72 -7.98
CA THR A 87 -12.16 4.81 -8.94
C THR A 87 -11.58 6.14 -8.48
N GLU A 88 -11.45 6.30 -7.17
CA GLU A 88 -10.95 7.48 -6.52
C GLU A 88 -9.44 7.61 -6.78
N PRO A 89 -8.92 8.84 -6.93
CA PRO A 89 -7.49 9.03 -7.09
C PRO A 89 -6.75 8.55 -5.83
N MET A 90 -5.57 7.99 -6.04
CA MET A 90 -4.62 7.66 -4.99
C MET A 90 -4.09 8.98 -4.39
N HIS A 91 -4.80 9.56 -3.43
CA HIS A 91 -4.44 10.81 -2.73
C HIS A 91 -3.92 10.50 -1.32
N LEU A 92 -2.78 9.84 -1.24
CA LEU A 92 -2.23 9.36 0.02
C LEU A 92 -1.29 10.41 0.60
N ARG A 93 -1.86 11.42 1.26
CA ARG A 93 -1.06 12.47 1.91
C ARG A 93 -0.46 11.98 3.22
N GLU A 94 -1.24 11.31 4.08
CA GLU A 94 -0.77 10.80 5.39
C GLU A 94 -1.47 9.49 5.84
N THR A 95 -2.68 9.19 5.34
CA THR A 95 -3.55 8.07 5.72
C THR A 95 -4.25 7.46 4.49
N LEU A 96 -4.65 6.18 4.58
CA LEU A 96 -5.57 5.48 3.66
C LEU A 96 -6.99 5.53 4.24
N ALA A 97 -7.52 6.72 4.50
CA ALA A 97 -8.92 6.91 4.91
C ALA A 97 -9.78 7.26 3.68
N PRO A 98 -10.28 6.27 2.91
CA PRO A 98 -11.10 6.56 1.75
C PRO A 98 -12.41 7.25 2.16
N SER A 99 -12.91 8.14 1.31
CA SER A 99 -14.25 8.70 1.45
C SER A 99 -15.34 7.61 1.34
N ASN A 100 -15.09 6.58 0.53
CA ASN A 100 -15.95 5.40 0.40
C ASN A 100 -15.49 4.29 1.35
N THR A 101 -16.26 4.03 2.41
CA THR A 101 -15.95 2.99 3.41
C THR A 101 -16.78 1.71 3.24
N SER A 102 -17.31 1.48 2.04
CA SER A 102 -17.97 0.21 1.73
C SER A 102 -17.02 -0.98 1.94
N PHE A 103 -17.58 -2.14 2.28
CA PHE A 103 -16.82 -3.36 2.48
C PHE A 103 -15.93 -3.70 1.28
N GLU A 104 -16.44 -3.55 0.04
CA GLU A 104 -15.66 -3.81 -1.17
C GLU A 104 -14.47 -2.86 -1.29
N ASN A 105 -14.66 -1.57 -1.03
CA ASN A 105 -13.56 -0.61 -1.10
C ASN A 105 -12.51 -0.86 0.00
N LEU A 106 -12.93 -1.12 1.23
CA LEU A 106 -12.03 -1.49 2.33
C LEU A 106 -11.24 -2.75 2.01
N ARG A 107 -11.89 -3.76 1.41
CA ARG A 107 -11.24 -5.00 0.96
C ARG A 107 -10.22 -4.77 -0.15
N ASN A 108 -10.56 -3.96 -1.15
CA ASN A 108 -9.64 -3.64 -2.25
C ASN A 108 -8.44 -2.84 -1.76
N LEU A 109 -8.64 -1.92 -0.81
CA LEU A 109 -7.55 -1.18 -0.15
C LEU A 109 -6.67 -2.09 0.70
N ASP A 110 -7.24 -3.00 1.47
CA ASP A 110 -6.46 -3.96 2.25
C ASP A 110 -5.59 -4.84 1.34
N TRP A 111 -6.18 -5.32 0.24
CA TRP A 111 -5.47 -6.07 -0.79
C TRP A 111 -4.33 -5.26 -1.42
N PHE A 112 -4.58 -3.99 -1.74
CA PHE A 112 -3.57 -3.08 -2.28
C PHE A 112 -2.36 -2.98 -1.37
N VAL A 113 -2.59 -2.67 -0.10
CA VAL A 113 -1.55 -2.48 0.91
C VAL A 113 -0.75 -3.76 1.12
N LYS A 114 -1.44 -4.92 1.20
CA LYS A 114 -0.80 -6.24 1.26
C LYS A 114 0.11 -6.49 0.05
N THR A 115 -0.35 -6.14 -1.14
CA THR A 115 0.42 -6.28 -2.40
C THR A 115 1.67 -5.43 -2.40
N VAL A 116 1.56 -4.16 -2.05
CA VAL A 116 2.70 -3.22 -2.01
C VAL A 116 3.73 -3.69 -0.99
N LYS A 117 3.32 -3.97 0.25
CA LYS A 117 4.23 -4.42 1.31
C LYS A 117 4.95 -5.71 0.94
N LYS A 118 4.21 -6.75 0.52
CA LYS A 118 4.80 -8.06 0.16
C LYS A 118 5.87 -7.91 -0.92
N ASN A 119 5.57 -7.22 -2.01
CA ASN A 119 6.47 -7.12 -3.16
C ASN A 119 7.66 -6.21 -2.88
N TYR A 120 7.45 -5.11 -2.16
CA TYR A 120 8.56 -4.24 -1.77
C TYR A 120 9.52 -4.98 -0.83
N SER A 121 9.00 -5.69 0.18
CA SER A 121 9.81 -6.48 1.11
C SER A 121 10.53 -7.65 0.44
N LEU A 122 9.89 -8.34 -0.52
CA LEU A 122 10.56 -9.38 -1.32
C LEU A 122 11.76 -8.83 -2.09
N ARG A 123 11.56 -7.74 -2.83
CA ARG A 123 12.61 -7.16 -3.66
C ARG A 123 13.72 -6.51 -2.85
N ARG A 124 13.39 -5.94 -1.69
CA ARG A 124 14.40 -5.47 -0.73
C ARG A 124 15.23 -6.61 -0.16
N ARG A 125 14.65 -7.78 0.10
CA ARG A 125 15.41 -8.97 0.54
C ARG A 125 16.33 -9.50 -0.57
N GLU A 126 15.85 -9.51 -1.80
CA GLU A 126 16.62 -9.92 -2.98
C GLU A 126 17.82 -9.00 -3.22
N SER A 127 17.63 -7.69 -3.09
CA SER A 127 18.70 -6.71 -3.25
C SER A 127 18.46 -5.49 -2.36
N PRO A 128 19.08 -5.43 -1.17
CA PRO A 128 18.85 -4.36 -0.18
C PRO A 128 19.16 -2.94 -0.66
N LYS A 129 20.07 -2.79 -1.62
CA LYS A 129 20.44 -1.49 -2.24
C LYS A 129 19.75 -1.26 -3.60
N GLY A 130 18.91 -2.18 -4.04
CA GLY A 130 18.26 -2.16 -5.36
C GLY A 130 19.20 -2.18 -6.57
N GLY A 131 20.49 -2.54 -6.40
CA GLY A 131 21.51 -2.45 -7.45
C GLY A 131 21.41 -3.53 -8.54
N THR A 132 20.96 -4.73 -8.19
CA THR A 132 20.83 -5.87 -9.12
C THR A 132 19.40 -6.07 -9.62
N LEU A 133 18.45 -5.26 -9.15
CA LEU A 133 17.05 -5.37 -9.51
C LEU A 133 16.77 -4.85 -10.92
N LEU A 134 15.86 -5.52 -11.63
CA LEU A 134 15.28 -5.04 -12.89
C LEU A 134 13.86 -4.49 -12.65
N PRO A 135 13.41 -3.45 -13.38
CA PRO A 135 12.05 -2.91 -13.23
C PRO A 135 10.99 -4.00 -13.40
N LEU A 136 9.94 -3.95 -12.58
CA LEU A 136 8.83 -4.90 -12.67
C LEU A 136 8.12 -4.79 -14.04
N ARG A 137 8.03 -5.90 -14.74
CA ARG A 137 7.25 -6.05 -15.97
C ARG A 137 5.77 -6.18 -15.64
N LYS A 138 4.89 -5.81 -16.58
CA LYS A 138 3.43 -5.93 -16.43
C LYS A 138 2.98 -7.33 -15.99
N LYS A 139 3.59 -8.39 -16.55
CA LYS A 139 3.29 -9.79 -16.17
C LYS A 139 3.60 -10.07 -14.69
N GLU A 140 4.71 -9.54 -14.18
CA GLU A 140 5.12 -9.71 -12.79
C GLU A 140 4.20 -8.93 -11.85
N MET A 141 3.83 -7.71 -12.23
CA MET A 141 2.86 -6.91 -11.47
C MET A 141 1.48 -7.58 -11.41
N LYS A 142 1.00 -8.14 -12.53
CA LYS A 142 -0.27 -8.89 -12.56
C LYS A 142 -0.20 -10.16 -11.69
N LYS A 143 0.91 -10.90 -11.75
CA LYS A 143 1.15 -12.08 -10.91
C LYS A 143 1.14 -11.70 -9.42
N ALA A 144 1.87 -10.66 -9.06
CA ALA A 144 1.96 -10.14 -7.70
C ALA A 144 0.57 -9.85 -7.10
N LEU A 145 -0.30 -9.22 -7.89
CA LEU A 145 -1.67 -8.91 -7.50
C LEU A 145 -2.51 -10.19 -7.28
N GLY A 146 -2.40 -11.16 -8.19
CA GLY A 146 -3.10 -12.44 -8.08
C GLY A 146 -2.66 -13.28 -6.86
N GLU A 147 -1.40 -13.19 -6.46
CA GLU A 147 -0.88 -13.93 -5.28
C GLU A 147 -1.37 -13.38 -3.94
N THR A 148 -1.76 -12.11 -3.90
CA THR A 148 -2.26 -11.45 -2.68
C THR A 148 -3.78 -11.30 -2.70
N ASN A 149 -4.45 -11.83 -3.73
CA ASN A 149 -5.88 -11.68 -3.91
C ASN A 149 -6.66 -12.26 -2.72
N PRO A 150 -7.51 -11.45 -2.04
CA PRO A 150 -8.33 -11.92 -0.92
C PRO A 150 -9.43 -12.90 -1.34
N MET A 151 -9.63 -13.16 -2.64
CA MET A 151 -10.57 -14.15 -3.19
C MET A 151 -9.92 -15.49 -3.52
N GLY A 152 -8.62 -15.65 -3.28
CA GLY A 152 -7.84 -16.79 -3.77
C GLY A 152 -7.54 -16.71 -5.27
N ARG A 153 -6.68 -17.61 -5.79
CA ARG A 153 -6.42 -17.73 -7.22
C ARG A 153 -7.73 -18.11 -7.91
N ARG A 154 -8.39 -17.16 -8.59
CA ARG A 154 -9.31 -17.52 -9.66
C ARG A 154 -8.49 -18.25 -10.71
N GLN A 155 -8.58 -19.57 -10.70
CA GLN A 155 -8.09 -20.42 -11.77
C GLN A 155 -8.90 -20.07 -13.01
N ASN A 156 -8.26 -19.42 -13.99
CA ASN A 156 -8.62 -19.50 -15.39
C ASN A 156 -7.39 -20.02 -16.12
#